data_AF-A0A920C289-F1
#
_entry.id   AF-A0A920C289-F1
#
_cell.length_a   1.000
_cell.length_b   1.000
_cell.length_c   1.000
_cell.angle_alpha   90.00
_cell.angle_beta   90.00
_cell.angle_gamma   90.00
#
_symmetry.space_group_name_H-M   'P 1'
#
loop_
_entity.id
_entity.type
_entity.pdbx_description
1 polymer ?
#
loop_
_entity_poly.entity_id
_entity_poly.type
_entity_poly.pdbx_seq_one_letter_code
_entity_poly.pdbx_strand_id
1 'polypeptide(L)'
;MVEFVQANQAPFIIIYCCILMYINISYLREYKQIKESLQDIYPEDIFIRIESVSVNLFTLIFAFLRSWLIYLIAFNLTSNILIACLLGIFIIMDVYHAMFNYTVEQLAKTRIVWFRSIADTFFITVFMIYYMMYLI
;
A
#
# COMPACT_ATOMS: atom_id res chain seq x y z
N MET A 1 31.31 8.05 -2.22
CA MET A 1 30.25 7.19 -1.65
C MET A 1 28.85 7.73 -1.91
N VAL A 2 28.58 9.04 -1.70
CA VAL A 2 27.29 9.67 -1.99
C VAL A 2 26.93 9.65 -3.49
N GLU A 3 27.91 9.87 -4.36
CA GLU A 3 27.71 9.89 -5.83
C GLU A 3 27.35 8.52 -6.43
N PHE A 4 27.88 7.41 -5.87
CA PHE A 4 27.56 6.05 -6.34
C PHE A 4 26.15 5.61 -5.94
N VAL A 5 25.66 6.13 -4.80
CA VAL A 5 24.27 5.93 -4.37
C VAL A 5 23.33 6.75 -5.26
N GLN A 6 23.65 8.01 -5.56
CA GLN A 6 22.84 8.85 -6.44
C GLN A 6 22.72 8.30 -7.87
N ALA A 7 23.81 7.80 -8.46
CA ALA A 7 23.79 7.20 -9.80
C ALA A 7 22.95 5.91 -9.88
N ASN A 8 22.80 5.18 -8.78
CA ASN A 8 22.07 3.91 -8.73
C ASN A 8 20.65 4.01 -8.15
N GLN A 9 20.21 5.18 -7.66
CA GLN A 9 18.87 5.35 -7.07
C GLN A 9 17.74 5.11 -8.07
N ALA A 10 17.91 5.58 -9.30
CA ALA A 10 16.90 5.48 -10.35
C ALA A 10 16.45 4.04 -10.67
N PRO A 11 17.35 3.08 -10.97
CA PRO A 11 16.92 1.72 -11.25
C PRO A 11 16.22 1.07 -10.05
N PHE A 12 16.63 1.36 -8.81
CA PHE A 12 15.95 0.83 -7.62
C PHE A 12 14.53 1.37 -7.45
N ILE A 13 14.31 2.68 -7.68
CA ILE A 13 12.98 3.28 -7.61
C ILE A 13 12.07 2.69 -8.68
N ILE A 14 12.56 2.51 -9.90
CA ILE A 14 11.80 1.92 -11.02
C ILE A 14 11.43 0.46 -10.70
N ILE A 15 12.40 -0.35 -10.26
CA ILE A 15 12.15 -1.75 -9.88
C ILE A 15 11.10 -1.82 -8.76
N TYR A 16 11.23 -0.96 -7.74
CA TYR A 16 10.28 -0.89 -6.64
C TYR A 16 8.86 -0.51 -7.13
N CYS A 17 8.73 0.48 -8.00
CA CYS A 17 7.44 0.86 -8.60
C CYS A 17 6.83 -0.30 -9.42
N CYS A 18 7.64 -1.02 -10.20
CA CYS A 18 7.19 -2.20 -10.95
C CYS A 18 6.67 -3.30 -10.02
N ILE A 19 7.38 -3.59 -8.92
CA ILE A 19 6.95 -4.56 -7.92
C ILE A 19 5.61 -4.13 -7.29
N LEU A 20 5.50 -2.88 -6.87
CA LEU A 20 4.25 -2.37 -6.27
C LEU A 20 3.08 -2.40 -7.26
N MET A 21 3.33 -2.05 -8.51
CA MET A 21 2.32 -2.08 -9.57
C MET A 21 1.85 -3.52 -9.83
N TYR A 22 2.78 -4.48 -9.89
CA TYR A 22 2.45 -5.90 -10.00
C TYR A 22 1.59 -6.38 -8.81
N ILE A 23 1.98 -6.03 -7.58
CA ILE A 23 1.23 -6.40 -6.37
C ILE A 23 -0.18 -5.80 -6.40
N ASN A 24 -0.32 -4.50 -6.70
CA ASN A 24 -1.61 -3.84 -6.69
C ASN A 24 -2.53 -4.34 -7.82
N ILE A 25 -2.01 -4.57 -9.02
CA ILE A 25 -2.79 -5.13 -10.14
C ILE A 25 -3.24 -6.56 -9.84
N SER A 26 -2.34 -7.41 -9.32
CA SER A 26 -2.69 -8.78 -8.91
C SER A 26 -3.78 -8.77 -7.84
N TYR A 27 -3.66 -7.90 -6.84
CA TYR A 27 -4.70 -7.72 -5.83
C TYR A 27 -6.04 -7.28 -6.44
N LEU A 28 -6.05 -6.33 -7.37
CA LEU A 28 -7.28 -5.88 -8.03
C LEU A 28 -7.93 -6.99 -8.86
N ARG A 29 -7.12 -7.81 -9.52
CA ARG A 29 -7.58 -8.96 -10.31
C ARG A 29 -8.20 -10.05 -9.43
N GLU A 30 -7.54 -10.36 -8.32
CA GLU A 30 -7.93 -11.45 -7.41
C GLU A 30 -8.92 -10.99 -6.32
N TYR A 31 -9.26 -9.71 -6.26
CA TYR A 31 -10.09 -9.13 -5.21
C TYR A 31 -11.41 -9.89 -4.99
N LYS A 32 -12.06 -10.31 -6.08
CA LYS A 32 -13.33 -11.05 -5.99
C LYS A 32 -13.12 -12.42 -5.33
N GLN A 33 -12.08 -13.14 -5.73
CA GLN A 33 -11.76 -14.47 -5.18
C GLN A 33 -11.30 -14.39 -3.72
N ILE A 34 -10.51 -13.36 -3.37
CA ILE A 34 -10.09 -13.08 -1.99
C ILE A 34 -11.30 -12.75 -1.12
N LYS A 35 -12.26 -12.00 -1.64
CA LYS A 35 -13.46 -11.63 -0.90
C LYS A 35 -14.40 -12.81 -0.69
N GLU A 36 -14.58 -13.65 -1.70
CA GLU A 36 -15.38 -14.87 -1.61
C GLU A 36 -14.77 -15.83 -0.58
N SER A 37 -13.45 -16.06 -0.63
CA SER A 37 -12.80 -16.92 0.37
C SER A 37 -12.87 -16.38 1.80
N LEU A 38 -12.88 -15.06 1.99
CA LEU A 38 -13.06 -14.44 3.30
C LEU A 38 -14.50 -14.54 3.84
N GLN A 39 -15.50 -14.72 2.98
CA GLN A 39 -16.91 -14.91 3.39
C GLN A 39 -17.19 -16.33 3.89
N ASP A 40 -16.40 -17.30 3.44
CA ASP A 40 -16.53 -18.72 3.81
C ASP A 40 -15.79 -19.07 5.11
N ILE A 41 -15.04 -18.12 5.70
CA ILE A 41 -14.31 -18.32 6.95
C ILE A 41 -15.23 -17.98 8.13
N TYR A 42 -15.56 -18.98 8.94
CA TYR A 42 -16.29 -18.76 10.17
C TYR A 42 -15.34 -18.28 11.28
N PRO A 43 -15.82 -17.42 12.21
CA PRO A 43 -14.99 -16.92 13.33
C PRO A 43 -14.38 -18.04 14.17
N GLU A 44 -15.03 -19.19 14.22
CA GLU A 44 -14.66 -20.39 14.97
C GLU A 44 -13.43 -21.11 14.38
N ASP A 45 -13.13 -20.90 13.09
CA ASP A 45 -12.00 -21.53 12.39
C ASP A 45 -10.69 -20.75 12.54
N ILE A 46 -10.72 -19.57 13.17
CA ILE A 46 -9.58 -18.66 13.24
C ILE A 46 -8.76 -18.94 14.51
N PHE A 47 -7.67 -19.70 14.35
CA PHE A 47 -6.72 -20.01 15.44
C PHE A 47 -5.90 -18.82 15.95
N ILE A 48 -5.80 -17.74 15.17
CA ILE A 48 -5.03 -16.53 15.52
C ILE A 48 -6.00 -15.47 16.05
N ARG A 49 -5.84 -15.04 17.31
CA ARG A 49 -6.56 -13.86 17.81
C ARG A 49 -6.07 -12.62 17.07
N ILE A 50 -6.90 -12.13 16.15
CA ILE A 50 -6.62 -10.96 15.30
C ILE A 50 -6.55 -9.66 16.15
N GLU A 51 -7.08 -9.68 17.38
CA GLU A 51 -7.03 -8.58 18.34
C GLU A 51 -5.63 -8.31 18.94
N SER A 52 -4.60 -9.08 18.57
CA SER A 52 -3.26 -8.86 19.11
C SER A 52 -2.57 -7.63 18.51
N VAL A 53 -1.94 -6.82 19.36
CA VAL A 53 -1.15 -5.64 18.97
C VAL A 53 -0.09 -6.00 17.91
N SER A 54 0.47 -7.21 17.99
CA SER A 54 1.41 -7.73 17.00
C SER A 54 0.82 -7.80 15.59
N VAL A 55 -0.41 -8.30 15.44
CA VAL A 55 -1.08 -8.38 14.13
C VAL A 55 -1.33 -6.99 13.56
N ASN A 56 -1.74 -6.03 14.40
CA ASN A 56 -1.95 -4.64 13.96
C ASN A 56 -0.64 -3.98 13.50
N LEU A 57 0.46 -4.22 14.23
CA LEU A 57 1.79 -3.77 13.83
C LEU A 57 2.23 -4.38 12.50
N PHE A 58 2.02 -5.69 12.29
CA PHE A 58 2.32 -6.32 11.02
C PHE A 58 1.51 -5.70 9.88
N THR A 59 0.20 -5.50 10.05
CA THR A 59 -0.66 -4.84 9.06
C THR A 59 -0.15 -3.45 8.71
N LEU A 60 0.27 -2.65 9.70
CA LEU A 60 0.82 -1.32 9.48
C LEU A 60 2.18 -1.35 8.77
N ILE A 61 3.07 -2.29 9.11
CA ILE A 61 4.35 -2.45 8.42
C ILE A 61 4.12 -2.83 6.95
N PHE A 62 3.16 -3.72 6.68
CA PHE A 62 2.78 -4.06 5.31
C PHE A 62 2.19 -2.86 4.57
N ALA A 63 1.33 -2.06 5.21
CA ALA A 63 0.81 -0.81 4.63
C ALA A 63 1.93 0.20 4.33
N PHE A 64 2.91 0.30 5.22
CA PHE A 64 4.09 1.15 5.04
C PHE A 64 4.90 0.72 3.80
N LEU A 65 5.26 -0.56 3.73
CA LEU A 65 6.07 -1.10 2.62
C LEU A 65 5.33 -1.10 1.29
N ARG A 66 4.01 -1.31 1.31
CA ARG A 66 3.19 -1.37 0.10
C ARG A 66 2.80 -0.01 -0.45
N SER A 67 2.56 0.97 0.44
CA SER A 67 1.90 2.22 0.05
C SER A 67 2.65 3.44 0.57
N TRP A 68 2.95 3.57 1.86
CA TRP A 68 3.48 4.84 2.38
C TRP A 68 4.85 5.19 1.81
N LEU A 69 5.70 4.18 1.62
CA LEU A 69 7.06 4.39 1.15
C LEU A 69 7.11 5.05 -0.24
N ILE A 70 6.19 4.72 -1.16
CA ILE A 70 6.18 5.37 -2.48
C ILE A 70 5.74 6.83 -2.40
N TYR A 71 4.78 7.18 -1.55
CA TYR A 71 4.39 8.58 -1.34
C TYR A 71 5.51 9.38 -0.66
N LEU A 72 6.25 8.77 0.28
CA LEU A 72 7.43 9.39 0.88
C LEU A 72 8.51 9.65 -0.18
N ILE A 73 8.81 8.68 -1.04
CA ILE A 73 9.78 8.86 -2.13
C ILE A 73 9.31 9.98 -3.06
N ALA A 74 8.04 9.97 -3.47
CA ALA A 74 7.48 10.98 -4.36
C ALA A 74 7.49 12.38 -3.75
N PHE A 75 7.18 12.51 -2.45
CA PHE A 75 7.27 13.78 -1.73
C PHE A 75 8.71 14.30 -1.67
N ASN A 76 9.68 13.44 -1.35
CA ASN A 76 11.09 13.84 -1.30
C ASN A 76 11.62 14.31 -2.66
N LEU A 77 11.16 13.72 -3.76
CA LEU A 77 11.59 14.11 -5.12
C LEU A 77 10.90 15.38 -5.63
N THR A 78 9.60 15.53 -5.37
CA THR A 78 8.80 16.64 -5.93
C THR A 78 8.67 17.84 -5.00
N SER A 79 8.95 17.65 -3.71
CA SER A 79 8.64 18.61 -2.63
C SER A 79 7.18 19.11 -2.63
N ASN A 80 6.26 18.33 -3.21
CA ASN A 80 4.88 18.74 -3.39
C ASN A 80 4.04 18.45 -2.14
N ILE A 81 3.59 19.50 -1.47
CA ILE A 81 2.80 19.41 -0.23
C ILE A 81 1.52 18.58 -0.38
N LEU A 82 0.92 18.53 -1.57
CA LEU A 82 -0.29 17.72 -1.82
C LEU A 82 -0.02 16.23 -1.63
N ILE A 83 1.17 15.75 -1.99
CA ILE A 83 1.56 14.35 -1.81
C ILE A 83 1.69 14.03 -0.31
N ALA A 84 2.24 14.96 0.48
CA ALA A 84 2.32 14.82 1.93
C ALA A 84 0.92 14.80 2.58
N CYS A 85 -0.01 15.65 2.11
CA CYS A 85 -1.39 15.62 2.57
C CYS A 85 -2.08 14.28 2.27
N LEU A 86 -1.92 13.75 1.04
CA LEU A 86 -2.45 12.43 0.66
C LEU A 86 -1.87 11.32 1.53
N LEU A 87 -0.55 11.31 1.75
CA LEU A 87 0.11 10.37 2.65
C LEU A 87 -0.47 10.43 4.07
N GLY A 88 -0.71 11.63 4.60
CA GLY A 88 -1.31 11.81 5.93
C GLY A 88 -2.70 11.19 6.03
N ILE A 89 -3.58 11.46 5.05
CA ILE A 89 -4.92 10.85 4.99
C ILE A 89 -4.81 9.32 4.95
N PHE A 90 -3.88 8.82 4.16
CA PHE A 90 -3.64 7.39 3.96
C PHE A 90 -3.12 6.68 5.21
N ILE A 91 -2.21 7.30 5.94
CA ILE A 91 -1.75 6.81 7.24
C ILE A 91 -2.92 6.75 8.22
N ILE A 92 -3.74 7.80 8.31
CA ILE A 92 -4.89 7.83 9.22
C ILE A 92 -5.88 6.71 8.88
N MET A 93 -6.18 6.51 7.59
CA MET A 93 -7.05 5.43 7.13
C MET A 93 -6.48 4.05 7.48
N ASP A 94 -5.18 3.83 7.28
CA ASP A 94 -4.53 2.54 7.54
C ASP A 94 -4.42 2.26 9.04
N VAL A 95 -4.17 3.28 9.86
CA VAL A 95 -4.20 3.18 11.33
C VAL A 95 -5.62 2.92 11.84
N TYR A 96 -6.61 3.63 11.31
CA TYR A 96 -8.01 3.37 11.66
C TYR A 96 -8.42 1.95 11.27
N HIS A 97 -7.98 1.47 10.11
CA HIS A 97 -8.29 0.13 9.64
C HIS A 97 -7.60 -0.96 10.47
N ALA A 98 -6.30 -0.79 10.76
CA ALA A 98 -5.51 -1.73 11.56
C ALA A 98 -5.91 -1.74 13.03
N MET A 99 -6.41 -0.61 13.54
CA MET A 99 -7.15 -0.60 14.80
C MET A 99 -8.55 -1.14 14.48
N PHE A 100 -9.58 -0.35 14.24
CA PHE A 100 -10.96 -0.77 14.43
C PHE A 100 -11.56 -1.89 13.54
N ASN A 101 -10.88 -2.43 12.51
CA ASN A 101 -11.43 -3.49 11.63
C ASN A 101 -10.71 -4.85 11.78
N TYR A 102 -10.58 -5.35 13.01
CA TYR A 102 -9.87 -6.59 13.31
C TYR A 102 -10.62 -7.88 12.94
N THR A 103 -11.92 -7.85 12.64
CA THR A 103 -12.67 -9.08 12.38
C THR A 103 -12.68 -9.44 10.89
N VAL A 104 -12.57 -10.73 10.59
CA VAL A 104 -12.63 -11.26 9.22
C VAL A 104 -13.93 -10.84 8.53
N GLU A 105 -15.05 -10.76 9.26
CA GLU A 105 -16.33 -10.27 8.75
C GLU A 105 -16.30 -8.79 8.34
N GLN A 106 -15.60 -7.94 9.10
CA GLN A 106 -15.46 -6.52 8.75
C GLN A 106 -14.49 -6.33 7.58
N LEU A 107 -13.41 -7.11 7.53
CA LEU A 107 -12.49 -7.16 6.39
C LEU A 107 -13.20 -7.62 5.11
N ALA A 108 -14.06 -8.64 5.19
CA ALA A 108 -14.87 -9.13 4.07
C ALA A 108 -15.89 -8.09 3.58
N LYS A 109 -16.41 -7.24 4.46
CA LYS A 109 -17.38 -6.17 4.09
C LYS A 109 -16.69 -4.91 3.57
N THR A 110 -15.45 -4.65 3.99
CA THR A 110 -14.78 -3.38 3.68
C THR A 110 -14.34 -3.29 2.23
N ARG A 111 -14.57 -2.13 1.61
CA ARG A 111 -14.06 -1.80 0.26
C ARG A 111 -12.81 -0.92 0.31
N ILE A 112 -12.34 -0.59 1.51
CA ILE A 112 -11.22 0.33 1.75
C ILE A 112 -9.95 -0.18 1.07
N VAL A 113 -9.60 -1.45 1.25
CA VAL A 113 -8.38 -2.03 0.67
C VAL A 113 -8.42 -2.00 -0.86
N TRP A 114 -9.58 -2.27 -1.46
CA TRP A 114 -9.77 -2.20 -2.91
C TRP A 114 -9.63 -0.78 -3.45
N PHE A 115 -10.34 0.18 -2.85
CA PHE A 115 -10.22 1.59 -3.21
C PHE A 115 -8.77 2.08 -3.09
N ARG A 116 -8.08 1.66 -2.04
CA ARG A 116 -6.68 2.00 -1.81
C ARG A 116 -5.76 1.43 -2.89
N SER A 117 -5.95 0.16 -3.28
CA SER A 117 -5.15 -0.45 -4.35
C SER A 117 -5.37 0.22 -5.70
N ILE A 118 -6.58 0.74 -5.99
CA ILE A 118 -6.83 1.56 -7.20
C ILE A 118 -6.08 2.89 -7.11
N ALA A 119 -6.23 3.61 -6.00
CA ALA A 119 -5.58 4.89 -5.79
C ALA A 119 -4.05 4.77 -5.91
N ASP A 120 -3.48 3.73 -5.30
CA ASP A 120 -2.04 3.44 -5.36
C ASP A 120 -1.60 3.07 -6.78
N THR A 121 -2.37 2.25 -7.51
CA THR A 121 -2.03 1.91 -8.90
C THR A 121 -2.03 3.15 -9.80
N PHE A 122 -3.04 4.01 -9.66
CA PHE A 122 -3.12 5.25 -10.43
C PHE A 122 -1.97 6.19 -10.07
N PHE A 123 -1.70 6.38 -8.78
CA PHE A 123 -0.61 7.22 -8.30
C PHE A 123 0.76 6.72 -8.80
N ILE A 124 1.06 5.43 -8.64
CA ILE A 124 2.32 4.82 -9.10
C ILE A 124 2.49 5.01 -10.61
N THR A 125 1.42 4.85 -11.38
CA THR A 125 1.45 5.04 -12.84
C THR A 125 1.80 6.48 -13.21
N VAL A 126 1.11 7.46 -12.62
CA VAL A 126 1.39 8.89 -12.86
C VAL A 126 2.80 9.25 -12.38
N PHE A 127 3.20 8.76 -11.21
CA PHE A 127 4.53 8.98 -10.65
C PHE A 127 5.63 8.38 -11.53
N MET A 128 5.46 7.16 -12.04
CA MET A 128 6.40 6.53 -12.97
C MET A 128 6.57 7.35 -14.25
N ILE A 129 5.48 7.83 -14.86
CA ILE A 129 5.54 8.68 -16.06
C ILE A 129 6.30 9.97 -15.75
N TYR A 130 5.95 10.64 -14.65
CA TYR A 130 6.64 11.85 -14.21
C TYR A 130 8.13 11.61 -13.95
N TYR A 131 8.48 10.52 -13.26
CA TYR A 131 9.85 10.17 -12.92
C TYR A 131 10.69 9.86 -14.17
N MET A 132 10.11 9.15 -15.15
CA MET A 132 10.76 8.89 -16.43
C MET A 132 10.99 10.17 -17.24
N MET A 133 10.02 11.10 -17.25
CA MET A 133 10.20 12.42 -17.88
C MET A 133 11.26 13.28 -17.20
N TYR A 134 11.36 13.19 -15.87
CA TYR A 134 12.39 13.91 -15.10
C TYR A 134 13.80 13.37 -15.35
N LEU A 135 13.92 12.08 -15.72
CA LEU A 135 15.19 11.40 -15.90
C LEU A 135 15.78 11.56 -17.30
N ILE A 136 14.94 11.85 -18.30
CA ILE A 136 15.32 12.14 -19.70
C ILE A 136 15.71 13.61 -19.83
#